data_AF-A0A924PB37-F1
#
_entry.id   AF-A0A924PB37-F1
#
_cell.length_a   1.000
_cell.length_b   1.000
_cell.length_c   1.000
_cell.angle_alpha   90.00
_cell.angle_beta   90.00
_cell.angle_gamma   90.00
#
_symmetry.space_group_name_H-M   'P 1'
#
loop_
_entity.id
_entity.type
_entity.pdbx_description
1 polymer ?
#
loop_
_entity_poly.entity_id
_entity_poly.type
_entity_poly.pdbx_seq_one_letter_code
_entity_poly.pdbx_strand_id
1 'polypeptide(L)'
;MMNFQWRPYNVPVLAIAILLGCGTSASTTSSTTPLVIETYQNGLKPSGPVDAKDLGSLLKLSGARGETLNFTLQIRTQDCVELSLSSLSLSGTSAAHAIFPATFKRVLPYESNQRSFAAARIGTHWDALVPMNRYCPNGVNPQGGGPTAWILGEFKIPKDAKPGTYTGKVYASFLASGLAGGLTHPTDLPVEVKVWPMTMPDRPSMPLYSELTTWFLLLGHYGKWHEGESALAQKYIQNMLEHRMLPLKNWVGDVDPRKLSQESAPNSSGDTFYSTLVKPLPAWASFTIPMVDKKASPAAIQSYFSVFERSLRREHLLDRSFLYFWDEPTHEEFPAFKRLAKQIKAAAPGIKILATVNYEPSIDSLIDVFVPVMDLFDRKGYATPETYLKLKKAGKEFWLYTSCMSHGCTNDQDSGSPDWVIDRTGPYVRAQAWVGMLYQANGLLYYSVDNAFQYNREGPDARDPWKTLWDFTGHGDGTLYYPGRPGLHGLTEHQPVESLRLKLWRQSSYDAEYIQWMNQLQSPPAWWKPDFDKMVKSTHEWSKSDRDYQKIREKMGDYLSSAGVN
;
A
#
# COMPACT_ATOMS: atom_id res chain seq x y z
N MET A 1 -21.53 24.05 80.95
CA MET A 1 -22.95 23.66 81.08
C MET A 1 -23.13 22.43 80.19
N MET A 2 -23.09 21.24 80.78
CA MET A 2 -24.27 20.43 81.16
C MET A 2 -25.03 19.91 79.93
N ASN A 3 -25.44 18.64 79.78
CA ASN A 3 -25.29 17.42 80.57
C ASN A 3 -25.96 16.27 79.76
N PHE A 4 -25.40 15.05 79.91
CA PHE A 4 -26.09 13.74 80.10
C PHE A 4 -26.86 13.07 78.94
N GLN A 5 -26.38 11.90 78.46
CA GLN A 5 -26.73 10.48 78.82
C GLN A 5 -28.00 9.98 78.06
N TRP A 6 -28.06 8.80 77.42
CA TRP A 6 -27.99 7.44 78.00
C TRP A 6 -27.81 6.33 76.90
N ARG A 7 -27.08 5.27 77.27
CA ARG A 7 -27.01 3.88 76.71
C ARG A 7 -28.32 3.09 77.06
N PRO A 8 -28.59 1.79 76.72
CA PRO A 8 -27.71 0.58 76.65
C PRO A 8 -28.11 -0.48 75.57
N TYR A 9 -27.42 -1.61 75.28
CA TYR A 9 -27.09 -2.78 76.13
C TYR A 9 -26.07 -3.78 75.52
N ASN A 10 -25.18 -4.29 76.41
CA ASN A 10 -24.48 -5.60 76.60
C ASN A 10 -24.17 -6.57 75.41
N VAL A 11 -22.90 -6.97 75.09
CA VAL A 11 -21.85 -7.80 75.79
C VAL A 11 -22.22 -9.32 75.76
N PRO A 12 -21.34 -10.29 75.37
CA PRO A 12 -19.96 -10.45 75.85
C PRO A 12 -18.85 -10.88 74.85
N VAL A 13 -17.62 -10.67 75.33
CA VAL A 13 -16.33 -11.16 74.81
C VAL A 13 -16.10 -12.61 75.27
N LEU A 14 -15.57 -13.45 74.37
CA LEU A 14 -14.86 -14.68 74.76
C LEU A 14 -13.58 -14.80 73.91
N ALA A 15 -12.44 -14.80 74.57
CA ALA A 15 -11.13 -15.07 73.98
C ALA A 15 -10.88 -16.58 73.96
N ILE A 16 -10.51 -17.15 72.81
CA ILE A 16 -9.94 -18.49 72.70
C ILE A 16 -8.76 -18.45 71.72
N ALA A 17 -7.61 -18.92 72.21
CA ALA A 17 -6.35 -19.07 71.50
C ALA A 17 -6.47 -20.05 70.32
N ILE A 18 -5.86 -19.71 69.17
CA ILE A 18 -5.75 -20.62 68.03
C ILE A 18 -4.28 -20.92 67.76
N LEU A 19 -4.04 -22.23 67.69
CA LEU A 19 -2.81 -22.93 67.42
C LEU A 19 -2.14 -22.54 66.10
N LEU A 20 -0.80 -22.53 66.14
CA LEU A 20 0.10 -22.56 64.99
C LEU A 20 -0.17 -23.80 64.13
N GLY A 21 -0.83 -23.61 63.00
CA GLY A 21 -0.88 -24.57 61.90
C GLY A 21 0.13 -24.16 60.82
N CYS A 22 1.12 -25.02 60.54
CA CYS A 22 1.97 -24.92 59.36
C CYS A 22 1.08 -25.00 58.10
N GLY A 23 0.76 -23.85 57.52
CA GLY A 23 0.16 -23.75 56.20
C GLY A 23 1.24 -23.97 55.14
N THR A 24 1.14 -25.08 54.42
CA THR A 24 1.84 -25.35 53.18
C THR A 24 1.82 -24.13 52.27
N SER A 25 2.99 -23.67 51.84
CA SER A 25 3.12 -22.65 50.79
C SER A 25 2.43 -23.18 49.53
N ALA A 26 1.20 -22.74 49.29
CA ALA A 26 0.60 -22.84 47.97
C ALA A 26 1.49 -21.99 47.07
N SER A 27 2.29 -22.66 46.24
CA SER A 27 2.89 -22.04 45.07
C SER A 27 1.74 -21.43 44.28
N THR A 28 1.61 -20.11 44.31
CA THR A 28 0.88 -19.37 43.30
C THR A 28 1.62 -19.60 42.00
N THR A 29 1.30 -20.69 41.31
CA THR A 29 1.55 -20.82 39.88
C THR A 29 0.89 -19.60 39.26
N SER A 30 1.67 -18.60 38.87
CA SER A 30 1.17 -17.57 37.97
C SER A 30 0.65 -18.34 36.76
N SER A 31 -0.64 -18.24 36.50
CA SER A 31 -1.20 -18.72 35.24
C SER A 31 -0.69 -17.78 34.16
N THR A 32 0.54 -18.00 33.72
CA THR A 32 1.06 -17.41 32.49
C THR A 32 0.07 -17.81 31.40
N THR A 33 -0.69 -16.82 30.90
CA THR A 33 -1.53 -17.08 29.75
C THR A 33 -0.60 -17.54 28.64
N PRO A 34 -0.86 -18.68 27.97
CA PRO A 34 0.02 -19.15 26.90
C PRO A 34 0.12 -18.07 25.82
N LEU A 35 1.36 -17.80 25.40
CA LEU A 35 1.63 -17.04 24.18
C LEU A 35 0.96 -17.79 23.02
N VAL A 36 0.10 -17.11 22.28
CA VAL A 36 -0.52 -17.65 21.07
C VAL A 36 0.02 -16.89 19.87
N ILE A 37 0.53 -17.63 18.89
CA ILE A 37 0.91 -17.12 17.57
C ILE A 37 0.19 -17.98 16.53
N GLU A 38 -0.71 -17.35 15.78
CA GLU A 38 -1.44 -18.00 14.69
C GLU A 38 -1.30 -17.17 13.43
N THR A 39 -1.32 -17.79 12.26
CA THR A 39 -1.29 -17.06 10.98
C THR A 39 -2.64 -17.08 10.29
N TYR A 40 -2.94 -16.03 9.56
CA TYR A 40 -4.14 -15.97 8.72
C TYR A 40 -3.90 -16.76 7.42
N GLN A 41 -4.73 -17.76 7.18
CA GLN A 41 -4.53 -18.74 6.09
C GLN A 41 -4.65 -18.14 4.67
N ASN A 42 -5.23 -16.94 4.51
CA ASN A 42 -5.43 -16.30 3.20
C ASN A 42 -4.52 -15.07 2.98
N GLY A 43 -3.46 -14.91 3.77
CA GLY A 43 -2.52 -13.79 3.64
C GLY A 43 -2.86 -12.57 4.49
N LEU A 44 -2.94 -11.38 3.88
CA LEU A 44 -3.20 -10.11 4.59
C LEU A 44 -4.64 -10.09 5.10
N LYS A 45 -4.87 -9.89 6.40
CA LYS A 45 -6.23 -9.77 6.96
C LYS A 45 -6.92 -8.52 6.40
N PRO A 46 -7.99 -8.62 5.60
CA PRO A 46 -8.76 -7.46 5.21
C PRO A 46 -10.00 -7.32 6.10
N SER A 47 -10.17 -6.15 6.73
CA SER A 47 -11.42 -5.45 7.13
C SER A 47 -12.68 -6.24 7.59
N GLY A 48 -12.56 -7.53 7.90
CA GLY A 48 -13.65 -8.44 8.19
C GLY A 48 -13.40 -9.29 9.45
N PRO A 49 -14.46 -9.92 9.98
CA PRO A 49 -14.36 -10.81 11.12
C PRO A 49 -13.45 -11.99 10.74
N VAL A 50 -12.54 -12.35 11.66
CA VAL A 50 -11.68 -13.53 11.51
C VAL A 50 -12.31 -14.66 12.32
N ASP A 51 -12.69 -15.73 11.64
CA ASP A 51 -13.15 -16.94 12.31
C ASP A 51 -11.94 -17.79 12.71
N ALA A 52 -12.08 -18.61 13.76
CA ALA A 52 -11.01 -19.52 14.19
C ALA A 52 -10.55 -20.47 13.07
N LYS A 53 -11.45 -20.82 12.12
CA LYS A 53 -11.13 -21.64 10.94
C LYS A 53 -10.19 -20.95 9.94
N ASP A 54 -10.08 -19.62 9.99
CA ASP A 54 -9.20 -18.84 9.12
C ASP A 54 -7.79 -18.72 9.69
N LEU A 55 -7.57 -19.19 10.92
CA LEU A 55 -6.28 -19.22 11.59
C LEU A 55 -5.61 -20.58 11.40
N GLY A 56 -4.28 -20.57 11.30
CA GLY A 56 -3.46 -21.76 11.10
C GLY A 56 -2.23 -21.78 12.01
N SER A 57 -1.77 -22.99 12.30
CA SER A 57 -0.54 -23.27 13.03
C SER A 57 0.65 -23.60 12.13
N LEU A 58 0.52 -23.42 10.81
CA LEU A 58 1.57 -23.58 9.81
C LEU A 58 1.44 -22.47 8.77
N LEU A 59 2.50 -21.70 8.57
CA LEU A 59 2.57 -20.65 7.57
C LEU A 59 3.09 -21.23 6.25
N LYS A 60 2.21 -21.38 5.26
CA LYS A 60 2.56 -21.77 3.90
C LYS A 60 2.58 -20.58 2.97
N LEU A 61 3.70 -20.38 2.30
CA LEU A 61 3.92 -19.27 1.39
C LEU A 61 4.55 -19.79 0.09
N SER A 62 4.29 -19.10 -1.01
CA SER A 62 4.87 -19.43 -2.32
C SER A 62 5.19 -18.15 -3.08
N GLY A 63 6.28 -18.10 -3.83
CA GLY A 63 6.65 -16.92 -4.59
C GLY A 63 7.86 -17.12 -5.50
N ALA A 64 8.03 -16.18 -6.42
CA ALA A 64 9.16 -16.14 -7.34
C ALA A 64 10.36 -15.44 -6.71
N ARG A 65 11.54 -15.61 -7.32
CA ARG A 65 12.76 -14.93 -6.90
C ARG A 65 12.59 -13.42 -7.05
N GLY A 66 13.04 -12.64 -6.07
CA GLY A 66 12.87 -11.19 -6.04
C GLY A 66 11.51 -10.70 -5.53
N GLU A 67 10.54 -11.59 -5.27
CA GLU A 67 9.23 -11.24 -4.73
C GLU A 67 9.28 -10.97 -3.23
N THR A 68 8.50 -9.98 -2.75
CA THR A 68 8.29 -9.75 -1.31
C THR A 68 7.00 -10.43 -0.87
N LEU A 69 7.12 -11.44 -0.02
CA LEU A 69 6.00 -12.16 0.54
C LEU A 69 5.55 -11.52 1.85
N ASN A 70 4.23 -11.45 2.04
CA ASN A 70 3.62 -10.93 3.26
C ASN A 70 2.84 -12.04 3.97
N PHE A 71 2.80 -12.00 5.29
CA PHE A 71 1.97 -12.87 6.11
C PHE A 71 1.46 -12.12 7.34
N THR A 72 0.29 -12.49 7.83
CA THR A 72 -0.28 -11.88 9.02
C THR A 72 -0.24 -12.86 10.18
N LEU A 73 0.17 -12.37 11.34
CA LEU A 73 0.15 -13.07 12.62
C LEU A 73 -0.88 -12.42 13.54
N GLN A 74 -1.62 -13.26 14.25
CA GLN A 74 -2.33 -12.86 15.46
C GLN A 74 -1.46 -13.23 16.65
N ILE A 75 -1.14 -12.25 17.51
CA ILE A 75 -0.40 -12.48 18.74
C ILE A 75 -1.25 -12.12 19.95
N ARG A 76 -1.28 -13.02 20.93
CA ARG A 76 -1.89 -12.80 22.25
C ARG A 76 -0.83 -13.06 23.33
N THR A 77 -0.44 -12.01 24.05
CA THR A 77 0.59 -12.07 25.10
C THR A 77 0.37 -10.98 26.14
N GLN A 78 0.76 -11.25 27.40
CA GLN A 78 0.80 -10.27 28.49
C GLN A 78 2.20 -9.65 28.66
N ASP A 79 3.25 -10.33 28.17
CA ASP A 79 4.63 -9.87 28.23
C ASP A 79 5.11 -9.34 26.88
N CYS A 80 6.18 -8.54 26.92
CA CYS A 80 6.88 -8.10 25.73
C CYS A 80 7.51 -9.31 25.00
N VAL A 81 7.30 -9.38 23.69
CA VAL A 81 7.91 -10.39 22.83
C VAL A 81 8.68 -9.76 21.68
N GLU A 82 9.80 -10.38 21.34
CA GLU A 82 10.61 -10.06 20.16
C GLU A 82 10.33 -11.07 19.06
N LEU A 83 10.09 -10.57 17.84
CA LEU A 83 9.74 -11.40 16.69
C LEU A 83 10.92 -11.57 15.76
N SER A 84 11.11 -12.80 15.29
CA SER A 84 12.14 -13.11 14.29
C SER A 84 11.71 -14.25 13.39
N LEU A 85 12.25 -14.28 12.17
CA LEU A 85 12.19 -15.43 11.28
C LEU A 85 13.53 -16.17 11.36
N SER A 86 13.49 -17.48 11.57
CA SER A 86 14.68 -18.32 11.54
C SER A 86 15.36 -18.27 10.18
N SER A 87 16.64 -18.68 10.10
CA SER A 87 17.19 -19.09 8.82
C SER A 87 16.30 -20.18 8.21
N LEU A 88 16.12 -20.13 6.89
CA LEU A 88 15.31 -21.10 6.17
C LEU A 88 16.23 -22.15 5.54
N SER A 89 15.85 -23.42 5.65
CA SER A 89 16.64 -24.54 5.12
C SER A 89 15.95 -25.11 3.89
N LEU A 90 16.69 -25.26 2.79
CA LEU A 90 16.16 -25.88 1.58
C LEU A 90 15.99 -27.40 1.81
N SER A 91 14.75 -27.87 1.69
CA SER A 91 14.38 -29.27 1.88
C SER A 91 15.20 -30.19 0.97
N GLY A 92 15.67 -31.31 1.51
CA GLY A 92 16.49 -32.27 0.76
C GLY A 92 17.97 -31.89 0.61
N THR A 93 18.42 -30.78 1.20
CA THR A 93 19.84 -30.40 1.26
C THR A 93 20.26 -30.11 2.70
N SER A 94 21.33 -30.73 3.19
CA SER A 94 21.84 -30.52 4.55
C SER A 94 22.68 -29.24 4.70
N ALA A 95 22.86 -28.46 3.64
CA ALA A 95 23.88 -27.40 3.57
C ALA A 95 23.39 -26.06 2.98
N ALA A 96 22.18 -25.96 2.44
CA ALA A 96 21.68 -24.70 1.87
C ALA A 96 20.74 -23.99 2.86
N HIS A 97 21.34 -23.21 3.76
CA HIS A 97 20.61 -22.23 4.55
C HIS A 97 20.51 -20.92 3.77
N ALA A 98 19.30 -20.39 3.65
CA ALA A 98 19.05 -19.07 3.11
C ALA A 98 18.51 -18.17 4.22
N ILE A 99 19.06 -16.97 4.32
CA ILE A 99 18.55 -15.94 5.22
C ILE A 99 17.62 -15.07 4.38
N PHE A 100 16.34 -15.07 4.73
CA PHE A 100 15.37 -14.12 4.20
C PHE A 100 15.07 -13.13 5.34
N PRO A 101 15.75 -11.96 5.40
CA PRO A 101 15.52 -11.01 6.48
C PRO A 101 14.04 -10.61 6.51
N ALA A 102 13.39 -10.89 7.63
CA ALA A 102 12.00 -10.54 7.83
C ALA A 102 11.90 -9.23 8.61
N THR A 103 10.94 -8.40 8.23
CA THR A 103 10.53 -7.24 9.02
C THR A 103 9.12 -7.48 9.56
N PHE A 104 8.84 -6.90 10.72
CA PHE A 104 7.54 -6.99 11.37
C PHE A 104 6.96 -5.60 11.59
N LYS A 105 5.66 -5.46 11.32
CA LYS A 105 4.91 -4.22 11.44
C LYS A 105 3.64 -4.47 12.23
N ARG A 106 3.37 -3.64 13.23
CA ARG A 106 2.09 -3.67 13.94
C ARG A 106 1.03 -3.10 13.02
N VAL A 107 -0.06 -3.83 12.84
CA VAL A 107 -1.23 -3.33 12.12
C VAL A 107 -2.13 -2.60 13.12
N LEU A 108 -2.27 -1.29 12.95
CA LEU A 108 -3.04 -0.45 13.86
C LEU A 108 -4.52 -0.39 13.45
N PRO A 109 -5.43 -0.30 14.44
CA PRO A 109 -6.85 -0.11 14.16
C PRO A 109 -7.13 1.29 13.63
N TYR A 110 -8.14 1.40 12.77
CA TYR A 110 -8.75 2.64 12.30
C TYR A 110 -10.26 2.57 12.53
N GLU A 111 -10.84 3.52 13.24
CA GLU A 111 -12.27 3.51 13.54
C GLU A 111 -13.03 4.35 12.51
N SER A 112 -13.90 3.71 11.72
CA SER A 112 -14.86 4.43 10.87
C SER A 112 -16.11 4.79 11.66
N ASN A 113 -16.65 5.98 11.41
CA ASN A 113 -17.89 6.48 12.01
C ASN A 113 -19.02 6.64 10.99
N GLN A 114 -18.74 6.38 9.72
CA GLN A 114 -19.68 6.46 8.60
C GLN A 114 -19.27 5.46 7.52
N ARG A 115 -20.12 5.31 6.51
CA ARG A 115 -19.95 4.30 5.45
C ARG A 115 -19.37 4.94 4.21
N SER A 116 -18.31 4.36 3.64
CA SER A 116 -17.84 4.83 2.34
C SER A 116 -18.81 4.50 1.19
N PHE A 117 -19.53 3.38 1.31
CA PHE A 117 -20.49 2.89 0.33
C PHE A 117 -21.64 2.18 1.06
N ALA A 118 -22.80 2.00 0.42
CA ALA A 118 -24.02 1.53 1.06
C ALA A 118 -23.86 0.26 1.94
N ALA A 119 -23.05 -0.70 1.49
CA ALA A 119 -22.79 -1.97 2.18
C ALA A 119 -21.59 -1.94 3.16
N ALA A 120 -20.90 -0.81 3.30
CA ALA A 120 -19.72 -0.69 4.15
C ALA A 120 -20.06 -0.87 5.63
N ARG A 121 -19.11 -1.41 6.39
CA ARG A 121 -19.26 -1.58 7.84
C ARG A 121 -18.66 -0.39 8.58
N ILE A 122 -19.44 0.16 9.51
CA ILE A 122 -18.96 1.13 10.49
C ILE A 122 -18.25 0.38 11.63
N GLY A 123 -17.11 0.90 12.10
CA GLY A 123 -16.37 0.39 13.24
C GLY A 123 -14.88 0.17 12.95
N THR A 124 -14.28 -0.80 13.62
CA THR A 124 -12.84 -1.06 13.55
C THR A 124 -12.41 -1.69 12.23
N HIS A 125 -11.50 -1.02 11.55
CA HIS A 125 -10.71 -1.48 10.41
C HIS A 125 -9.24 -1.56 10.80
N TRP A 126 -8.38 -2.07 9.91
CA TRP A 126 -6.94 -2.19 10.16
C TRP A 126 -6.18 -1.74 8.92
N ASP A 127 -5.33 -0.72 9.06
CA ASP A 127 -4.67 -0.12 7.89
C ASP A 127 -3.21 0.29 8.15
N ALA A 128 -2.94 1.20 9.09
CA ALA A 128 -1.57 1.69 9.31
C ALA A 128 -0.59 0.60 9.79
N LEU A 129 0.60 0.54 9.18
CA LEU A 129 1.63 -0.47 9.44
C LEU A 129 2.86 0.16 10.10
N VAL A 130 2.92 0.12 11.42
CA VAL A 130 4.05 0.71 12.17
C VAL A 130 5.18 -0.31 12.33
N PRO A 131 6.40 -0.04 11.85
CA PRO A 131 7.55 -0.91 12.07
C PRO A 131 7.79 -1.21 13.54
N MET A 132 8.09 -2.46 13.87
CA MET A 132 8.46 -2.85 15.22
C MET A 132 9.39 -4.05 15.23
N ASN A 133 10.37 -4.03 16.14
CA ASN A 133 11.17 -5.21 16.47
C ASN A 133 10.60 -5.95 17.68
N ARG A 134 9.80 -5.25 18.50
CA ARG A 134 9.26 -5.74 19.76
C ARG A 134 7.79 -5.35 19.89
N TYR A 135 6.96 -6.33 20.27
CA TYR A 135 5.58 -6.09 20.64
C TYR A 135 5.45 -6.13 22.17
N CYS A 136 5.05 -5.00 22.76
CA CYS A 136 4.69 -4.92 24.18
C CYS A 136 3.20 -4.57 24.29
N PRO A 137 2.38 -5.42 24.90
CA PRO A 137 0.97 -5.12 25.13
C PRO A 137 0.83 -3.98 26.15
N ASN A 138 -0.04 -3.01 25.87
CA ASN A 138 -0.46 -2.02 26.86
C ASN A 138 -1.79 -2.47 27.47
N GLY A 139 -1.80 -2.79 28.77
CA GLY A 139 -3.03 -3.15 29.51
C GLY A 139 -3.30 -4.65 29.60
N VAL A 140 -4.10 -5.02 30.60
CA VAL A 140 -4.51 -6.39 30.93
C VAL A 140 -5.91 -6.66 30.34
N ASN A 141 -6.13 -7.79 29.66
CA ASN A 141 -7.47 -8.17 29.19
C ASN A 141 -8.32 -8.64 30.39
N PRO A 142 -9.48 -8.01 30.68
CA PRO A 142 -10.32 -8.39 31.82
C PRO A 142 -10.88 -9.83 31.73
N GLN A 143 -10.92 -10.43 30.54
CA GLN A 143 -11.43 -11.79 30.31
C GLN A 143 -10.36 -12.90 30.43
N GLY A 144 -9.14 -12.55 30.85
CA GLY A 144 -7.99 -13.45 30.84
C GLY A 144 -7.27 -13.47 29.49
N GLY A 145 -5.94 -13.57 29.54
CA GLY A 145 -5.05 -13.40 28.40
C GLY A 145 -4.57 -11.97 28.17
N GLY A 146 -3.66 -11.79 27.21
CA GLY A 146 -3.20 -10.45 26.80
C GLY A 146 -4.11 -9.83 25.74
N PRO A 147 -3.98 -8.52 25.44
CA PRO A 147 -4.64 -7.93 24.28
C PRO A 147 -4.17 -8.63 23.00
N THR A 148 -5.09 -8.78 22.04
CA THR A 148 -4.78 -9.37 20.73
C THR A 148 -4.24 -8.29 19.80
N ALA A 149 -3.06 -8.52 19.22
CA ALA A 149 -2.48 -7.66 18.20
C ALA A 149 -2.37 -8.37 16.85
N TRP A 150 -2.58 -7.59 15.80
CA TRP A 150 -2.32 -7.99 14.42
C TRP A 150 -0.93 -7.51 14.01
N ILE A 151 -0.16 -8.42 13.45
CA ILE A 151 1.22 -8.17 13.05
C ILE A 151 1.38 -8.62 11.61
N LEU A 152 1.89 -7.73 10.79
CA LEU A 152 2.31 -8.04 9.44
C LEU A 152 3.79 -8.42 9.46
N GLY A 153 4.12 -9.62 9.01
CA GLY A 153 5.48 -9.99 8.64
C GLY A 153 5.68 -9.88 7.13
N GLU A 154 6.85 -9.46 6.70
CA GLU A 154 7.25 -9.49 5.29
C GLU A 154 8.73 -9.88 5.14
N PHE A 155 9.05 -10.62 4.08
CA PHE A 155 10.44 -10.88 3.68
C PHE A 155 10.52 -10.94 2.15
N LYS A 156 11.69 -10.59 1.61
CA LYS A 156 11.98 -10.69 0.18
C LYS A 156 12.71 -11.98 -0.13
N ILE A 157 12.23 -12.73 -1.13
CA ILE A 157 12.98 -13.85 -1.70
C ILE A 157 14.16 -13.25 -2.49
N PRO A 158 15.42 -13.61 -2.18
CA PRO A 158 16.57 -13.17 -2.95
C PRO A 158 16.46 -13.54 -4.43
N LYS A 159 16.94 -12.69 -5.34
CA LYS A 159 16.89 -12.95 -6.80
C LYS A 159 17.70 -14.19 -7.21
N ASP A 160 18.68 -14.56 -6.40
CA ASP A 160 19.57 -15.71 -6.57
C ASP A 160 19.19 -16.92 -5.72
N ALA A 161 18.05 -16.87 -5.01
CA ALA A 161 17.56 -18.01 -4.22
C ALA A 161 17.38 -19.25 -5.11
N LYS A 162 17.78 -20.42 -4.60
CA LYS A 162 17.57 -21.69 -5.31
C LYS A 162 16.07 -22.02 -5.32
N PRO A 163 15.49 -22.47 -6.44
CA PRO A 163 14.11 -22.94 -6.44
C PRO A 163 13.94 -24.18 -5.56
N GLY A 164 12.76 -24.32 -4.94
CA GLY A 164 12.42 -25.44 -4.07
C GLY A 164 11.68 -25.04 -2.79
N THR A 165 11.45 -26.01 -1.92
CA THR A 165 10.72 -25.81 -0.67
C THR A 165 11.67 -25.58 0.49
N TYR A 166 11.55 -24.42 1.12
CA TYR A 166 12.29 -24.03 2.31
C TYR A 166 11.44 -24.23 3.56
N THR A 167 12.06 -24.63 4.66
CA THR A 167 11.39 -24.73 5.97
C THR A 167 12.12 -23.91 7.04
N GLY A 168 11.34 -23.38 7.99
CA GLY A 168 11.84 -22.60 9.10
C GLY A 168 10.75 -22.34 10.13
N LYS A 169 10.96 -21.33 10.97
CA LYS A 169 10.06 -20.98 12.07
C LYS A 169 10.00 -19.47 12.26
N VAL A 170 8.82 -18.94 12.54
CA VAL A 170 8.70 -17.63 13.19
C VAL A 170 8.77 -17.85 14.70
N TYR A 171 9.64 -17.10 15.36
CA TYR A 171 9.77 -17.10 16.81
C TYR A 171 9.13 -15.85 17.39
N ALA A 172 8.43 -16.01 18.52
CA ALA A 172 8.22 -14.92 19.48
C ALA A 172 8.93 -15.28 20.77
N SER A 173 9.92 -14.47 21.14
CA SER A 173 10.81 -14.74 22.27
C SER A 173 10.51 -13.77 23.40
N PHE A 174 10.40 -14.27 24.63
CA PHE A 174 10.33 -13.40 25.80
C PHE A 174 11.70 -12.78 26.08
N LEU A 175 11.71 -11.59 26.65
CA LEU A 175 12.92 -11.00 27.21
C LEU A 175 13.18 -11.66 28.58
N ALA A 176 14.30 -12.36 28.71
CA ALA A 176 14.73 -12.87 30.01
C ALA A 176 14.99 -11.68 30.96
N SER A 177 14.26 -11.62 32.08
CA SER A 177 14.54 -10.71 33.18
C SER A 177 15.72 -11.23 34.00
N GLY A 178 16.93 -10.77 33.67
CA GLY A 178 18.12 -10.86 34.54
C GLY A 178 19.18 -11.91 34.16
N LEU A 179 20.37 -11.39 33.86
CA LEU A 179 21.72 -11.96 34.03
C LEU A 179 21.94 -13.48 33.84
N ALA A 180 21.60 -14.00 32.66
CA ALA A 180 22.40 -14.97 31.89
C ALA A 180 21.68 -15.18 30.54
N GLY A 181 22.22 -14.59 29.48
CA GLY A 181 21.57 -14.45 28.18
C GLY A 181 21.16 -15.77 27.53
N GLY A 182 19.86 -15.93 27.34
CA GLY A 182 19.25 -16.86 26.38
C GLY A 182 17.83 -16.39 26.06
N LEU A 183 17.50 -16.28 24.77
CA LEU A 183 16.12 -16.17 24.33
C LEU A 183 15.46 -17.54 24.59
N THR A 184 14.41 -17.60 25.40
CA THR A 184 13.53 -18.76 25.40
C THR A 184 12.50 -18.55 24.29
N HIS A 185 12.32 -19.56 23.43
CA HIS A 185 11.29 -19.59 22.39
C HIS A 185 10.07 -20.36 22.92
N PRO A 186 9.14 -19.71 23.64
CA PRO A 186 7.96 -20.34 24.24
C PRO A 186 6.97 -20.89 23.20
N THR A 187 7.02 -20.39 21.97
CA THR A 187 6.13 -20.81 20.87
C THR A 187 6.81 -20.57 19.53
N ASP A 188 6.78 -21.57 18.66
CA ASP A 188 7.22 -21.50 17.28
C ASP A 188 6.04 -21.70 16.32
N LEU A 189 5.98 -20.87 15.29
CA LEU A 189 5.08 -21.07 14.16
C LEU A 189 5.91 -21.63 12.99
N PRO A 190 5.74 -22.92 12.63
CA PRO A 190 6.38 -23.49 11.46
C PRO A 190 6.08 -22.69 10.18
N VAL A 191 7.10 -22.55 9.33
CA VAL A 191 7.04 -21.86 8.04
C VAL A 191 7.50 -22.79 6.94
N GLU A 192 6.74 -22.84 5.85
CA GLU A 192 7.08 -23.50 4.59
C GLU A 192 7.01 -22.45 3.46
N VAL A 193 8.12 -22.25 2.74
CA VAL A 193 8.20 -21.30 1.62
C VAL A 193 8.59 -22.04 0.34
N LYS A 194 7.67 -22.11 -0.62
CA LYS A 194 7.95 -22.63 -1.97
C LYS A 194 8.50 -21.51 -2.86
N VAL A 195 9.76 -21.63 -3.26
CA VAL A 195 10.41 -20.70 -4.20
C VAL A 195 10.30 -21.25 -5.62
N TRP A 196 9.56 -20.54 -6.47
CA TRP A 196 9.46 -20.83 -7.90
C TRP A 196 10.68 -20.29 -8.66
N PRO A 197 11.03 -20.89 -9.82
CA PRO A 197 12.23 -20.52 -10.56
C PRO A 197 12.15 -19.17 -11.25
N MET A 198 10.97 -18.62 -11.51
CA MET A 198 10.85 -17.30 -12.15
C MET A 198 11.53 -16.19 -11.33
N THR A 199 12.04 -15.16 -12.01
CA THR A 199 12.57 -13.94 -11.36
C THR A 199 11.68 -12.74 -11.64
N MET A 200 11.23 -12.06 -10.58
CA MET A 200 10.43 -10.85 -10.70
C MET A 200 11.19 -9.76 -11.47
N PRO A 201 10.58 -9.19 -12.53
CA PRO A 201 11.20 -8.14 -13.32
C PRO A 201 11.23 -6.83 -12.53
N ASP A 202 12.28 -6.03 -12.78
CA ASP A 202 12.41 -4.69 -12.18
C ASP A 202 11.36 -3.72 -12.72
N ARG A 203 10.99 -3.85 -13.99
CA ARG A 203 9.87 -3.12 -14.60
C ARG A 203 8.58 -3.94 -14.42
N PRO A 204 7.54 -3.39 -13.77
CA PRO A 204 6.26 -4.07 -13.69
C PRO A 204 5.57 -4.22 -15.04
N SER A 205 4.93 -5.38 -15.25
CA SER A 205 4.04 -5.63 -16.38
C SER A 205 2.79 -4.74 -16.34
N MET A 206 2.38 -4.33 -15.12
CA MET A 206 1.32 -3.36 -14.89
C MET A 206 1.81 -2.27 -13.92
N PRO A 207 2.36 -1.15 -14.42
CA PRO A 207 2.78 -0.04 -13.57
C PRO A 207 1.57 0.72 -13.04
N LEU A 208 1.59 1.10 -11.76
CA LEU A 208 0.65 2.04 -11.16
C LEU A 208 1.35 3.38 -10.92
N TYR A 209 0.70 4.45 -11.35
CA TYR A 209 1.12 5.81 -11.12
C TYR A 209 0.20 6.47 -10.09
N SER A 210 0.75 7.31 -9.23
CA SER A 210 -0.06 8.12 -8.31
C SER A 210 0.64 9.40 -7.90
N GLU A 211 -0.14 10.45 -7.63
CA GLU A 211 0.42 11.71 -7.17
C GLU A 211 0.96 11.60 -5.74
N LEU A 212 2.15 12.17 -5.54
CA LEU A 212 2.78 12.36 -4.24
C LEU A 212 3.10 13.85 -4.14
N THR A 213 2.33 14.61 -3.38
CA THR A 213 2.54 16.06 -3.31
C THR A 213 3.51 16.38 -2.19
N THR A 214 4.74 16.80 -2.53
CA THR A 214 5.78 17.05 -1.51
C THR A 214 5.39 18.14 -0.50
N TRP A 215 4.60 19.13 -0.93
CA TRP A 215 3.98 20.10 -0.03
C TRP A 215 3.05 19.46 1.00
N PHE A 216 2.26 18.46 0.59
CA PHE A 216 1.39 17.71 1.48
C PHE A 216 2.21 16.89 2.47
N LEU A 217 3.36 16.33 2.06
CA LEU A 217 4.30 15.70 2.99
C LEU A 217 4.75 16.66 4.10
N LEU A 218 5.11 17.91 3.77
CA LEU A 218 5.49 18.89 4.78
C LEU A 218 4.34 19.20 5.75
N LEU A 219 3.12 19.38 5.25
CA LEU A 219 1.94 19.59 6.10
C LEU A 219 1.66 18.38 6.98
N GLY A 220 1.67 17.16 6.43
CA GLY A 220 1.44 15.92 7.19
C GLY A 220 2.45 15.70 8.31
N HIS A 221 3.72 16.03 8.08
CA HIS A 221 4.79 15.81 9.06
C HIS A 221 5.01 16.97 10.03
N TYR A 222 4.87 18.22 9.59
CA TYR A 222 5.27 19.41 10.34
C TYR A 222 4.14 20.43 10.56
N GLY A 223 3.02 20.31 9.85
CA GLY A 223 1.91 21.26 9.92
C GLY A 223 2.11 22.55 9.12
N LYS A 224 3.28 22.72 8.51
CA LYS A 224 3.75 23.94 7.83
C LYS A 224 4.95 23.62 6.95
N TRP A 225 5.45 24.63 6.25
CA TRP A 225 6.73 24.52 5.54
C TRP A 225 7.87 24.17 6.50
N HIS A 226 8.77 23.29 6.05
CA HIS A 226 9.96 22.86 6.76
C HIS A 226 11.09 22.60 5.76
N GLU A 227 12.34 22.78 6.19
CA GLU A 227 13.50 22.41 5.38
C GLU A 227 13.61 20.88 5.18
N GLY A 228 14.32 20.42 4.15
CA GLY A 228 14.49 18.98 3.90
C GLY A 228 13.31 18.30 3.19
N GLU A 229 12.49 19.07 2.47
CA GLU A 229 11.39 18.57 1.64
C GLU A 229 11.82 17.45 0.69
N SER A 230 12.93 17.63 -0.02
CA SER A 230 13.49 16.64 -0.96
C SER A 230 13.88 15.34 -0.26
N ALA A 231 14.54 15.42 0.90
CA ALA A 231 14.94 14.24 1.67
C ALA A 231 13.72 13.45 2.16
N LEU A 232 12.68 14.14 2.64
CA LEU A 232 11.42 13.51 3.01
C LEU A 232 10.72 12.89 1.79
N ALA A 233 10.63 13.62 0.68
CA ALA A 233 10.04 13.14 -0.57
C ALA A 233 10.76 11.88 -1.07
N GLN A 234 12.10 11.84 -1.04
CA GLN A 234 12.88 10.68 -1.45
C GLN A 234 12.58 9.43 -0.61
N LYS A 235 12.34 9.57 0.71
CA LYS A 235 11.89 8.43 1.55
C LYS A 235 10.56 7.86 1.05
N TYR A 236 9.61 8.72 0.68
CA TYR A 236 8.31 8.31 0.13
C TYR A 236 8.43 7.72 -1.27
N ILE A 237 9.19 8.37 -2.17
CA ILE A 237 9.46 7.88 -3.53
C ILE A 237 10.07 6.48 -3.49
N GLN A 238 11.10 6.29 -2.67
CA GLN A 238 11.73 4.98 -2.49
C GLN A 238 10.73 3.94 -1.98
N ASN A 239 9.89 4.30 -1.01
CA ASN A 239 8.86 3.39 -0.52
C ASN A 239 7.80 3.06 -1.59
N MET A 240 7.37 4.03 -2.41
CA MET A 240 6.46 3.78 -3.54
C MET A 240 7.10 2.80 -4.54
N LEU A 241 8.38 2.98 -4.88
CA LEU A 241 9.12 2.08 -5.77
C LEU A 241 9.23 0.66 -5.20
N GLU A 242 9.44 0.50 -3.89
CA GLU A 242 9.42 -0.79 -3.19
C GLU A 242 8.04 -1.48 -3.24
N HIS A 243 6.98 -0.72 -3.48
CA HIS A 243 5.61 -1.19 -3.71
C HIS A 243 5.24 -1.21 -5.20
N ARG A 244 6.21 -1.05 -6.11
CA ARG A 244 5.99 -1.08 -7.57
C ARG A 244 4.97 0.00 -8.02
N MET A 245 4.98 1.13 -7.34
CA MET A 245 4.18 2.32 -7.62
C MET A 245 5.10 3.48 -7.99
N LEU A 246 4.70 4.29 -8.97
CA LEU A 246 5.48 5.39 -9.49
C LEU A 246 4.86 6.74 -9.07
N PRO A 247 5.66 7.65 -8.48
CA PRO A 247 5.17 8.97 -8.09
C PRO A 247 4.96 9.87 -9.30
N LEU A 248 3.92 10.71 -9.22
CA LEU A 248 3.64 11.82 -10.10
C LEU A 248 3.59 13.13 -9.30
N LYS A 249 3.83 14.25 -9.97
CA LYS A 249 3.66 15.62 -9.42
C LYS A 249 4.40 15.92 -8.11
N ASN A 250 5.48 15.19 -7.80
CA ASN A 250 6.32 15.38 -6.61
C ASN A 250 7.38 16.48 -6.80
N TRP A 251 6.95 17.67 -7.21
CA TRP A 251 7.82 18.82 -7.46
C TRP A 251 8.24 19.51 -6.16
N VAL A 252 9.53 19.72 -5.98
CA VAL A 252 10.07 20.55 -4.88
C VAL A 252 10.34 21.95 -5.40
N GLY A 253 9.66 22.94 -4.80
CA GLY A 253 9.76 24.34 -5.20
C GLY A 253 9.37 24.61 -6.66
N ASP A 254 9.79 25.77 -7.16
CA ASP A 254 9.56 26.17 -8.56
C ASP A 254 10.55 25.47 -9.50
N VAL A 255 10.03 24.88 -10.58
CA VAL A 255 10.84 24.19 -11.59
C VAL A 255 11.22 25.14 -12.72
N ASP A 256 12.52 25.46 -12.86
CA ASP A 256 13.05 26.21 -14.00
C ASP A 256 13.33 25.25 -15.18
N PRO A 257 12.58 25.33 -16.30
CA PRO A 257 12.76 24.44 -17.45
C PRO A 257 14.14 24.55 -18.12
N ARG A 258 14.91 25.61 -17.85
CA ARG A 258 16.26 25.80 -18.41
C ARG A 258 17.32 24.99 -17.65
N LYS A 259 17.05 24.65 -16.39
CA LYS A 259 18.00 24.11 -15.41
C LYS A 259 17.46 22.84 -14.74
N LEU A 260 17.00 21.88 -15.55
CA LEU A 260 16.43 20.64 -15.00
C LEU A 260 17.42 19.86 -14.12
N SER A 261 18.64 19.68 -14.61
CA SER A 261 19.74 18.94 -13.95
C SER A 261 20.81 19.84 -13.32
N GLN A 262 20.77 21.13 -13.62
CA GLN A 262 21.69 22.10 -13.06
C GLN A 262 21.13 22.62 -11.74
N GLU A 263 21.98 22.75 -10.73
CA GLU A 263 21.64 23.39 -9.45
C GLU A 263 20.94 24.72 -9.72
N SER A 264 19.62 24.77 -9.55
CA SER A 264 18.87 26.00 -9.46
C SER A 264 19.24 26.65 -8.12
N ALA A 265 20.32 27.42 -8.10
CA ALA A 265 20.78 28.11 -6.89
C ALA A 265 19.66 29.01 -6.29
N PRO A 266 19.54 29.12 -4.96
CA PRO A 266 19.46 28.01 -4.01
C PRO A 266 18.18 28.14 -3.15
N ASN A 267 17.36 27.09 -3.08
CA ASN A 267 16.94 26.69 -1.73
C ASN A 267 18.23 26.24 -1.02
N SER A 268 18.39 26.51 0.27
CA SER A 268 19.64 26.28 1.01
C SER A 268 20.19 24.83 0.97
N SER A 269 19.45 23.90 0.36
CA SER A 269 19.75 22.47 0.23
C SER A 269 20.29 22.02 -1.13
N GLY A 270 20.21 22.85 -2.19
CA GLY A 270 20.72 22.49 -3.53
C GLY A 270 19.88 21.46 -4.30
N ASP A 271 18.63 21.26 -3.90
CA ASP A 271 17.72 20.29 -4.52
C ASP A 271 17.13 20.82 -5.83
N THR A 272 17.05 19.94 -6.84
CA THR A 272 16.56 20.25 -8.19
C THR A 272 15.42 19.32 -8.59
N PHE A 273 14.67 19.71 -9.61
CA PHE A 273 13.72 18.82 -10.29
C PHE A 273 14.37 17.46 -10.62
N TYR A 274 15.60 17.47 -11.15
CA TYR A 274 16.28 16.22 -11.46
C TYR A 274 16.65 15.40 -10.22
N SER A 275 17.27 16.00 -9.19
CA SER A 275 17.76 15.25 -8.02
C SER A 275 16.63 14.69 -7.15
N THR A 276 15.50 15.37 -7.06
CA THR A 276 14.36 14.92 -6.27
C THR A 276 13.45 13.95 -7.04
N LEU A 277 13.08 14.30 -8.28
CA LEU A 277 12.13 13.48 -9.05
C LEU A 277 12.83 12.47 -9.93
N VAL A 278 13.75 12.92 -10.78
CA VAL A 278 14.16 12.16 -11.97
C VAL A 278 15.21 11.11 -11.64
N LYS A 279 16.20 11.48 -10.82
CA LYS A 279 17.34 10.67 -10.42
C LYS A 279 16.96 9.45 -9.58
N PRO A 280 16.00 9.51 -8.62
CA PRO A 280 15.61 8.34 -7.85
C PRO A 280 14.82 7.30 -8.66
N LEU A 281 14.23 7.70 -9.80
CA LEU A 281 13.43 6.81 -10.62
C LEU A 281 14.30 5.88 -11.48
N PRO A 282 13.93 4.59 -11.64
CA PRO A 282 14.57 3.71 -12.60
C PRO A 282 14.57 4.29 -14.01
N ALA A 283 15.57 3.94 -14.83
CA ALA A 283 15.74 4.50 -16.18
C ALA A 283 14.52 4.27 -17.11
N TRP A 284 13.77 3.19 -16.88
CA TRP A 284 12.58 2.85 -17.66
C TRP A 284 11.32 3.59 -17.19
N ALA A 285 11.33 4.21 -16.02
CA ALA A 285 10.16 4.83 -15.42
C ALA A 285 9.89 6.20 -16.06
N SER A 286 8.62 6.43 -16.41
CA SER A 286 8.14 7.71 -16.89
C SER A 286 7.92 8.69 -15.74
N PHE A 287 8.05 9.98 -16.02
CA PHE A 287 7.76 11.05 -15.06
C PHE A 287 6.96 12.18 -15.75
N THR A 288 6.14 12.89 -14.98
CA THR A 288 5.41 14.05 -15.50
C THR A 288 6.26 15.30 -15.45
N ILE A 289 5.98 16.30 -16.29
CA ILE A 289 6.56 17.64 -16.16
C ILE A 289 5.53 18.60 -15.54
N PRO A 290 5.99 19.71 -14.93
CA PRO A 290 5.09 20.74 -14.43
C PRO A 290 4.31 21.43 -15.54
N MET A 291 3.08 21.80 -15.22
CA MET A 291 2.22 22.61 -16.07
C MET A 291 2.43 24.09 -15.71
N VAL A 292 2.39 24.99 -16.69
CA VAL A 292 2.28 26.43 -16.43
C VAL A 292 0.86 26.78 -16.01
N ASP A 293 0.67 27.94 -15.38
CA ASP A 293 -0.68 28.47 -15.15
C ASP A 293 -1.48 28.44 -16.47
N LYS A 294 -2.66 27.81 -16.44
CA LYS A 294 -3.57 27.69 -17.60
C LYS A 294 -4.03 29.06 -18.13
N LYS A 295 -3.88 30.14 -17.34
CA LYS A 295 -4.17 31.54 -17.71
C LYS A 295 -2.97 32.28 -18.32
N ALA A 296 -1.80 31.63 -18.42
CA ALA A 296 -0.63 32.22 -19.04
C ALA A 296 -0.90 32.64 -20.49
N SER A 297 -0.22 33.69 -20.96
CA SER A 297 -0.38 34.14 -22.34
C SER A 297 0.11 33.07 -23.35
N PRO A 298 -0.43 33.04 -24.58
CA PRO A 298 0.04 32.09 -25.60
C PRO A 298 1.55 32.15 -25.84
N ALA A 299 2.15 33.35 -25.79
CA ALA A 299 3.59 33.54 -25.91
C ALA A 299 4.38 32.94 -24.73
N ALA A 300 3.86 33.06 -23.51
CA ALA A 300 4.47 32.46 -22.32
C ALA A 300 4.40 30.93 -22.38
N ILE A 301 3.26 30.35 -22.77
CA ILE A 301 3.09 28.91 -23.00
C ILE A 301 4.08 28.41 -24.04
N GLN A 302 4.15 29.08 -25.20
CA GLN A 302 5.06 28.71 -26.28
C GLN A 302 6.53 28.77 -25.83
N SER A 303 6.92 29.84 -25.15
CA SER A 303 8.27 30.01 -24.64
C SER A 303 8.62 28.90 -23.64
N TYR A 304 7.76 28.66 -22.65
CA TYR A 304 7.97 27.66 -21.61
C TYR A 304 8.15 26.25 -22.19
N PHE A 305 7.18 25.76 -22.96
CA PHE A 305 7.22 24.39 -23.45
C PHE A 305 8.31 24.16 -24.49
N SER A 306 8.60 25.14 -25.35
CA SER A 306 9.71 25.01 -26.30
C SER A 306 11.07 24.94 -25.60
N VAL A 307 11.26 25.70 -24.51
CA VAL A 307 12.47 25.63 -23.67
C VAL A 307 12.53 24.28 -22.96
N PHE A 308 11.41 23.84 -22.39
CA PHE A 308 11.34 22.57 -21.65
C PHE A 308 11.69 21.39 -22.55
N GLU A 309 11.11 21.28 -23.74
CA GLU A 309 11.44 20.20 -24.68
C GLU A 309 12.92 20.22 -25.06
N ARG A 310 13.50 21.39 -25.36
CA ARG A 310 14.94 21.50 -25.67
C ARG A 310 15.80 20.99 -24.52
N SER A 311 15.47 21.35 -23.28
CA SER A 311 16.18 20.85 -22.10
C SER A 311 16.01 19.34 -21.94
N LEU A 312 14.79 18.81 -22.05
CA LEU A 312 14.55 17.36 -21.97
C LEU A 312 15.33 16.58 -23.03
N ARG A 313 15.44 17.11 -24.26
CA ARG A 313 16.27 16.50 -25.32
C ARG A 313 17.75 16.52 -24.97
N ARG A 314 18.26 17.65 -24.49
CA ARG A 314 19.67 17.80 -24.08
C ARG A 314 20.06 16.84 -22.96
N GLU A 315 19.15 16.60 -22.01
CA GLU A 315 19.38 15.70 -20.88
C GLU A 315 18.98 14.23 -21.16
N HIS A 316 18.56 13.90 -22.39
CA HIS A 316 18.06 12.57 -22.77
C HIS A 316 16.86 12.07 -21.94
N LEU A 317 15.98 12.98 -21.54
CA LEU A 317 14.81 12.69 -20.70
C LEU A 317 13.47 12.72 -21.45
N LEU A 318 13.45 13.22 -22.69
CA LEU A 318 12.20 13.44 -23.43
C LEU A 318 11.35 12.17 -23.56
N ASP A 319 11.96 11.04 -23.91
CA ASP A 319 11.24 9.79 -24.24
C ASP A 319 10.49 9.18 -23.05
N ARG A 320 10.90 9.53 -21.82
CA ARG A 320 10.25 9.10 -20.57
C ARG A 320 9.50 10.23 -19.87
N SER A 321 9.28 11.34 -20.55
CA SER A 321 8.54 12.49 -20.01
C SER A 321 7.15 12.60 -20.63
N PHE A 322 6.19 13.07 -19.84
CA PHE A 322 4.87 13.45 -20.33
C PHE A 322 4.33 14.64 -19.54
N LEU A 323 3.30 15.29 -20.06
CA LEU A 323 2.56 16.33 -19.35
C LEU A 323 1.25 15.73 -18.87
N TYR A 324 1.06 15.63 -17.55
CA TYR A 324 -0.28 15.47 -16.96
C TYR A 324 -1.04 16.78 -17.16
N PHE A 325 -1.86 16.83 -18.21
CA PHE A 325 -2.36 18.08 -18.79
C PHE A 325 -3.66 18.57 -18.17
N TRP A 326 -4.63 17.68 -18.00
CA TRP A 326 -5.95 18.05 -17.49
C TRP A 326 -6.57 16.89 -16.74
N ASP A 327 -7.27 17.25 -15.66
CA ASP A 327 -8.00 16.31 -14.84
C ASP A 327 -9.52 16.42 -15.12
N GLU A 328 -10.12 15.36 -15.65
CA GLU A 328 -11.57 15.20 -15.89
C GLU A 328 -12.29 16.45 -16.46
N PRO A 329 -11.91 16.95 -17.65
CA PRO A 329 -12.50 18.18 -18.19
C PRO A 329 -14.01 18.07 -18.39
N THR A 330 -14.77 19.06 -17.91
CA THR A 330 -16.21 19.14 -18.21
C THR A 330 -16.45 19.53 -19.66
N HIS A 331 -17.65 19.28 -20.18
CA HIS A 331 -18.01 19.67 -21.56
C HIS A 331 -17.80 21.18 -21.82
N GLU A 332 -18.05 22.06 -20.83
CA GLU A 332 -17.77 23.49 -20.96
C GLU A 332 -16.28 23.83 -21.06
N GLU A 333 -15.41 22.97 -20.53
CA GLU A 333 -13.96 23.17 -20.55
C GLU A 333 -13.30 22.67 -21.85
N PHE A 334 -13.96 21.82 -22.64
CA PHE A 334 -13.42 21.26 -23.89
C PHE A 334 -12.89 22.31 -24.87
N PRO A 335 -13.55 23.47 -25.09
CA PRO A 335 -12.99 24.54 -25.92
C PRO A 335 -11.64 25.06 -25.40
N ALA A 336 -11.49 25.26 -24.08
CA ALA A 336 -10.24 25.71 -23.47
C ALA A 336 -9.16 24.62 -23.54
N PHE A 337 -9.54 23.39 -23.21
CA PHE A 337 -8.70 22.20 -23.35
C PHE A 337 -8.11 22.09 -24.76
N LYS A 338 -8.95 22.13 -25.80
CA LYS A 338 -8.52 22.00 -27.20
C LYS A 338 -7.59 23.12 -27.63
N ARG A 339 -7.89 24.37 -27.24
CA ARG A 339 -7.02 25.51 -27.55
C ARG A 339 -5.64 25.36 -26.93
N LEU A 340 -5.59 25.02 -25.64
CA LEU A 340 -4.33 24.91 -24.91
C LEU A 340 -3.50 23.71 -25.37
N ALA A 341 -4.12 22.53 -25.56
CA ALA A 341 -3.43 21.35 -26.07
C ALA A 341 -2.81 21.60 -27.45
N LYS A 342 -3.52 22.30 -28.36
CA LYS A 342 -2.97 22.70 -29.67
C LYS A 342 -1.76 23.63 -29.53
N GLN A 343 -1.82 24.61 -28.64
CA GLN A 343 -0.69 25.52 -28.39
C GLN A 343 0.53 24.76 -27.86
N ILE A 344 0.32 23.83 -26.93
CA ILE A 344 1.40 23.01 -26.35
C ILE A 344 2.00 22.09 -27.42
N LYS A 345 1.17 21.37 -28.19
CA LYS A 345 1.64 20.50 -29.29
C LYS A 345 2.41 21.28 -30.36
N ALA A 346 2.02 22.53 -30.64
CA ALA A 346 2.76 23.39 -31.56
C ALA A 346 4.11 23.86 -30.99
N ALA A 347 4.18 24.13 -29.68
CA ALA A 347 5.39 24.60 -29.01
C ALA A 347 6.39 23.48 -28.69
N ALA A 348 5.88 22.29 -28.37
CA ALA A 348 6.64 21.13 -27.94
C ALA A 348 6.00 19.82 -28.45
N PRO A 349 6.13 19.50 -29.76
CA PRO A 349 5.50 18.34 -30.36
C PRO A 349 6.03 17.00 -29.82
N GLY A 350 7.23 16.98 -29.22
CA GLY A 350 7.83 15.76 -28.67
C GLY A 350 7.32 15.37 -27.28
N ILE A 351 6.66 16.29 -26.57
CA ILE A 351 6.12 16.01 -25.23
C ILE A 351 4.77 15.30 -25.35
N LYS A 352 4.67 14.11 -24.74
CA LYS A 352 3.40 13.38 -24.63
C LYS A 352 2.42 14.14 -23.74
N ILE A 353 1.15 14.18 -24.12
CA ILE A 353 0.05 14.77 -23.34
C ILE A 353 -0.81 13.64 -22.80
N LEU A 354 -0.97 13.63 -21.47
CA LEU A 354 -1.85 12.74 -20.72
C LEU A 354 -3.05 13.53 -20.21
N ALA A 355 -4.26 12.98 -20.32
CA ALA A 355 -5.46 13.53 -19.68
C ALA A 355 -6.34 12.41 -19.09
N THR A 356 -6.91 12.65 -17.90
CA THR A 356 -7.97 11.79 -17.34
C THR A 356 -9.28 12.11 -18.02
N VAL A 357 -9.57 11.34 -19.05
CA VAL A 357 -10.75 11.51 -19.90
C VAL A 357 -11.04 10.20 -20.60
N ASN A 358 -12.32 9.91 -20.80
CA ASN A 358 -12.73 8.85 -21.71
C ASN A 358 -12.36 9.22 -23.15
N TYR A 359 -12.15 8.22 -24.00
CA TYR A 359 -11.89 8.49 -25.41
C TYR A 359 -13.03 9.27 -26.05
N GLU A 360 -12.66 10.35 -26.74
CA GLU A 360 -13.55 11.25 -27.45
C GLU A 360 -12.90 11.61 -28.80
N PRO A 361 -13.53 11.30 -29.94
CA PRO A 361 -12.94 11.51 -31.27
C PRO A 361 -12.47 12.94 -31.51
N SER A 362 -13.16 13.93 -30.94
CA SER A 362 -12.85 15.34 -31.17
C SER A 362 -11.56 15.84 -30.51
N ILE A 363 -10.93 15.05 -29.64
CA ILE A 363 -9.63 15.34 -29.00
C ILE A 363 -8.56 14.29 -29.31
N ASP A 364 -8.86 13.30 -30.16
CA ASP A 364 -7.96 12.19 -30.46
C ASP A 364 -6.56 12.70 -30.86
N SER A 365 -6.46 13.55 -31.87
CA SER A 365 -5.16 14.11 -32.32
C SER A 365 -4.37 14.92 -31.29
N LEU A 366 -4.94 15.26 -30.13
CA LEU A 366 -4.33 16.12 -29.11
C LEU A 366 -3.75 15.33 -27.93
N ILE A 367 -4.14 14.06 -27.75
CA ILE A 367 -3.82 13.25 -26.57
C ILE A 367 -3.06 12.00 -26.99
N ASP A 368 -1.96 11.72 -26.26
CA ASP A 368 -1.11 10.55 -26.45
C ASP A 368 -1.40 9.47 -25.40
N VAL A 369 -1.84 9.87 -24.20
CA VAL A 369 -2.20 8.96 -23.11
C VAL A 369 -3.60 9.31 -22.59
N PHE A 370 -4.56 8.42 -22.84
CA PHE A 370 -5.91 8.55 -22.30
C PHE A 370 -5.99 7.86 -20.94
N VAL A 371 -6.62 8.49 -19.94
CA VAL A 371 -6.81 7.86 -18.64
C VAL A 371 -8.31 7.79 -18.28
N PRO A 372 -9.06 6.84 -18.86
CA PRO A 372 -10.47 6.64 -18.52
C PRO A 372 -10.66 6.11 -17.09
N VAL A 373 -11.72 6.60 -16.44
CA VAL A 373 -12.21 6.06 -15.16
C VAL A 373 -12.70 4.62 -15.37
N MET A 374 -12.28 3.69 -14.51
CA MET A 374 -12.65 2.26 -14.59
C MET A 374 -14.17 2.03 -14.64
N ASP A 375 -14.94 2.81 -13.89
CA ASP A 375 -16.40 2.76 -13.81
C ASP A 375 -17.12 3.04 -15.13
N LEU A 376 -16.44 3.71 -16.06
CA LEU A 376 -17.00 4.09 -17.36
C LEU A 376 -16.37 3.31 -18.51
N PHE A 377 -15.25 2.61 -18.28
CA PHE A 377 -14.38 2.05 -19.32
C PHE A 377 -15.06 1.00 -20.22
N ASP A 378 -15.84 0.09 -19.63
CA ASP A 378 -16.59 -0.96 -20.36
C ASP A 378 -18.11 -0.76 -20.28
N ARG A 379 -18.54 0.40 -19.78
CA ARG A 379 -19.95 0.74 -19.60
C ARG A 379 -20.58 1.12 -20.94
N LYS A 380 -21.79 0.62 -21.19
CA LYS A 380 -22.60 1.00 -22.35
C LYS A 380 -22.78 2.52 -22.41
N GLY A 381 -22.52 3.12 -23.57
CA GLY A 381 -22.61 4.56 -23.82
C GLY A 381 -21.25 5.28 -23.84
N TYR A 382 -20.18 4.59 -23.44
CA TYR A 382 -18.80 5.08 -23.53
C TYR A 382 -18.02 4.32 -24.61
N ALA A 383 -16.79 4.79 -24.88
CA ALA A 383 -15.88 4.10 -25.80
C ALA A 383 -15.59 2.68 -25.31
N THR A 384 -15.65 1.69 -26.20
CA THR A 384 -15.45 0.28 -25.84
C THR A 384 -13.97 -0.05 -25.62
N PRO A 385 -13.64 -1.12 -24.88
CA PRO A 385 -12.26 -1.60 -24.74
C PRO A 385 -11.53 -1.79 -26.09
N GLU A 386 -12.22 -2.24 -27.14
CA GLU A 386 -11.65 -2.39 -28.49
C GLU A 386 -11.19 -1.06 -29.09
N THR A 387 -11.83 0.05 -28.71
CA THR A 387 -11.43 1.40 -29.14
C THR A 387 -10.05 1.72 -28.59
N TYR A 388 -9.83 1.48 -27.31
CA TYR A 388 -8.53 1.71 -26.67
C TYR A 388 -7.44 0.77 -27.19
N LEU A 389 -7.77 -0.50 -27.47
CA LEU A 389 -6.84 -1.43 -28.13
C LEU A 389 -6.43 -0.96 -29.53
N LYS A 390 -7.32 -0.32 -30.29
CA LYS A 390 -6.98 0.32 -31.59
C LYS A 390 -6.06 1.51 -31.40
N LEU A 391 -6.30 2.36 -30.40
CA LEU A 391 -5.41 3.49 -30.06
C LEU A 391 -4.01 2.99 -29.69
N LYS A 392 -3.94 1.93 -28.88
CA LYS A 392 -2.68 1.29 -28.50
C LYS A 392 -1.90 0.78 -29.72
N LYS A 393 -2.59 0.12 -30.67
CA LYS A 393 -1.98 -0.31 -31.95
C LYS A 393 -1.51 0.88 -32.81
N ALA A 394 -2.14 2.04 -32.67
CA ALA A 394 -1.73 3.28 -33.33
C ALA A 394 -0.60 4.04 -32.60
N GLY A 395 0.01 3.44 -31.57
CA GLY A 395 1.15 4.01 -30.83
C GLY A 395 0.77 4.90 -29.65
N LYS A 396 -0.51 4.97 -29.28
CA LYS A 396 -0.97 5.68 -28.08
C LYS A 396 -0.97 4.77 -26.86
N GLU A 397 -1.24 5.35 -25.71
CA GLU A 397 -1.38 4.62 -24.46
C GLU A 397 -2.75 4.89 -23.83
N PHE A 398 -3.22 3.93 -23.03
CA PHE A 398 -4.32 4.19 -22.11
C PHE A 398 -4.06 3.56 -20.75
N TRP A 399 -4.40 4.30 -19.69
CA TRP A 399 -4.23 3.88 -18.31
C TRP A 399 -5.60 3.83 -17.63
N LEU A 400 -5.88 2.81 -16.82
CA LEU A 400 -7.15 2.74 -16.12
C LEU A 400 -7.07 3.50 -14.79
N TYR A 401 -8.04 4.35 -14.51
CA TYR A 401 -8.07 5.20 -13.31
C TYR A 401 -9.12 4.74 -12.31
N THR A 402 -8.70 4.57 -11.05
CA THR A 402 -9.62 4.41 -9.91
C THR A 402 -9.91 5.76 -9.27
N SER A 403 -11.18 6.18 -9.30
CA SER A 403 -11.66 7.42 -8.69
C SER A 403 -12.66 7.14 -7.57
N CYS A 404 -13.11 8.19 -6.89
CA CYS A 404 -14.21 8.10 -5.92
C CYS A 404 -15.52 7.57 -6.52
N MET A 405 -15.67 7.49 -7.86
CA MET A 405 -16.87 6.90 -8.48
C MET A 405 -17.10 5.44 -8.04
N SER A 406 -16.05 4.72 -7.63
CA SER A 406 -16.17 3.34 -7.15
C SER A 406 -17.00 3.21 -5.87
N HIS A 407 -16.95 4.22 -4.99
CA HIS A 407 -17.69 4.31 -3.72
C HIS A 407 -18.62 5.54 -3.65
N GLY A 408 -18.82 6.24 -4.77
CA GLY A 408 -19.52 7.51 -4.86
C GLY A 408 -18.67 8.69 -4.36
N CYS A 409 -18.77 9.83 -5.06
CA CYS A 409 -18.00 11.05 -4.73
C CYS A 409 -18.79 12.06 -3.87
N THR A 410 -20.11 11.91 -3.82
CA THR A 410 -21.03 12.81 -3.12
C THR A 410 -22.11 12.07 -2.32
N ASN A 411 -22.11 10.74 -2.36
CA ASN A 411 -23.05 9.85 -1.70
C ASN A 411 -22.44 8.45 -1.60
N ASP A 412 -23.06 7.56 -0.82
CA ASP A 412 -22.59 6.21 -0.52
C ASP A 412 -22.93 5.19 -1.62
N GLN A 413 -22.60 5.51 -2.88
CA GLN A 413 -22.81 4.60 -4.01
C GLN A 413 -21.79 3.45 -4.01
N ASP A 414 -22.10 2.36 -4.72
CA ASP A 414 -21.14 1.29 -4.98
C ASP A 414 -21.28 0.87 -6.43
N SER A 415 -20.27 1.18 -7.25
CA SER A 415 -20.29 0.75 -8.64
C SER A 415 -19.92 -0.73 -8.78
N GLY A 416 -19.21 -1.29 -7.79
CA GLY A 416 -18.59 -2.62 -7.86
C GLY A 416 -17.20 -2.63 -8.51
N SER A 417 -16.69 -1.50 -9.00
CA SER A 417 -15.33 -1.34 -9.53
C SER A 417 -14.25 -1.59 -8.46
N PRO A 418 -12.99 -1.90 -8.85
CA PRO A 418 -11.85 -1.87 -7.94
C PRO A 418 -11.76 -0.53 -7.20
N ASP A 419 -11.27 -0.56 -5.96
CA ASP A 419 -11.36 0.57 -5.03
C ASP A 419 -10.20 0.50 -4.01
N TRP A 420 -9.92 1.61 -3.34
CA TRP A 420 -8.84 1.79 -2.38
C TRP A 420 -9.30 2.20 -0.99
N VAL A 421 -10.59 2.42 -0.74
CA VAL A 421 -11.05 2.85 0.61
C VAL A 421 -10.85 1.76 1.66
N ILE A 422 -10.55 2.19 2.89
CA ILE A 422 -10.10 1.36 4.02
C ILE A 422 -11.14 0.29 4.40
N ASP A 423 -12.43 0.62 4.28
CA ASP A 423 -13.56 -0.25 4.64
C ASP A 423 -13.99 -1.18 3.49
N ARG A 424 -13.20 -1.29 2.42
CA ARG A 424 -13.30 -2.37 1.41
C ARG A 424 -12.53 -3.61 1.86
N THR A 425 -12.93 -4.77 1.32
CA THR A 425 -12.15 -6.00 1.46
C THR A 425 -10.91 -5.96 0.56
N GLY A 426 -9.88 -6.71 0.92
CA GLY A 426 -8.59 -6.78 0.21
C GLY A 426 -8.68 -7.03 -1.31
N PRO A 427 -9.64 -7.84 -1.81
CA PRO A 427 -9.84 -8.06 -3.23
C PRO A 427 -10.05 -6.78 -4.06
N TYR A 428 -10.58 -5.69 -3.49
CA TYR A 428 -10.76 -4.43 -4.22
C TYR A 428 -9.44 -3.80 -4.65
N VAL A 429 -8.44 -3.84 -3.78
CA VAL A 429 -7.09 -3.41 -4.14
C VAL A 429 -6.40 -4.47 -5.01
N ARG A 430 -6.61 -5.76 -4.72
CA ARG A 430 -5.97 -6.84 -5.47
C ARG A 430 -6.45 -6.93 -6.92
N ALA A 431 -7.70 -6.58 -7.21
CA ALA A 431 -8.29 -6.62 -8.55
C ALA A 431 -7.69 -5.58 -9.51
N GLN A 432 -7.07 -4.52 -9.01
CA GLN A 432 -6.54 -3.39 -9.79
C GLN A 432 -5.69 -3.85 -10.99
N ALA A 433 -4.64 -4.63 -10.75
CA ALA A 433 -3.78 -5.11 -11.83
C ALA A 433 -4.46 -6.21 -12.67
N TRP A 434 -5.34 -7.03 -12.09
CA TRP A 434 -6.06 -8.07 -12.83
C TRP A 434 -6.98 -7.47 -13.90
N VAL A 435 -7.70 -6.40 -13.57
CA VAL A 435 -8.50 -5.64 -14.53
C VAL A 435 -7.60 -4.98 -15.58
N GLY A 436 -6.49 -4.38 -15.17
CA GLY A 436 -5.49 -3.84 -16.10
C GLY A 436 -4.98 -4.88 -17.10
N MET A 437 -4.69 -6.10 -16.63
CA MET A 437 -4.21 -7.21 -17.45
C MET A 437 -5.29 -7.76 -18.39
N LEU A 438 -6.55 -7.85 -17.93
CA LEU A 438 -7.69 -8.25 -18.76
C LEU A 438 -7.78 -7.38 -20.03
N TYR A 439 -7.67 -6.07 -19.83
CA TYR A 439 -7.82 -5.09 -20.91
C TYR A 439 -6.52 -4.72 -21.61
N GLN A 440 -5.38 -5.29 -21.19
CA GLN A 440 -4.05 -4.98 -21.72
C GLN A 440 -3.72 -3.48 -21.63
N ALA A 441 -4.11 -2.83 -20.52
CA ALA A 441 -3.80 -1.43 -20.26
C ALA A 441 -2.28 -1.18 -20.26
N ASN A 442 -1.86 0.06 -20.56
CA ASN A 442 -0.45 0.45 -20.50
C ASN A 442 0.00 0.77 -19.06
N GLY A 443 -0.96 1.07 -18.17
CA GLY A 443 -0.72 1.36 -16.77
C GLY A 443 -2.02 1.58 -16.02
N LEU A 444 -1.89 1.86 -14.73
CA LEU A 444 -2.98 2.26 -13.85
C LEU A 444 -2.68 3.64 -13.28
N LEU A 445 -3.73 4.38 -12.92
CA LEU A 445 -3.63 5.65 -12.20
C LEU A 445 -4.46 5.58 -10.91
N TYR A 446 -3.92 6.13 -9.83
CA TYR A 446 -4.68 6.52 -8.65
C TYR A 446 -4.35 7.97 -8.31
N TYR A 447 -5.33 8.81 -7.98
CA TYR A 447 -5.12 10.26 -8.06
C TYR A 447 -4.14 10.81 -7.02
N SER A 448 -4.00 10.19 -5.84
CA SER A 448 -3.07 10.64 -4.80
C SER A 448 -2.79 9.55 -3.77
N VAL A 449 -1.64 9.62 -3.09
CA VAL A 449 -1.32 8.76 -1.94
C VAL A 449 -1.21 9.49 -0.61
N ASP A 450 -1.26 10.82 -0.61
CA ASP A 450 -1.05 11.68 0.55
C ASP A 450 -2.07 12.82 0.68
N ASN A 451 -3.21 12.71 0.00
CA ASN A 451 -4.24 13.77 -0.07
C ASN A 451 -4.66 14.29 1.30
N ALA A 452 -4.84 13.42 2.30
CA ALA A 452 -5.29 13.85 3.62
C ALA A 452 -4.26 14.71 4.38
N PHE A 453 -2.99 14.67 3.99
CA PHE A 453 -1.95 15.40 4.71
C PHE A 453 -2.08 16.91 4.56
N GLN A 454 -2.70 17.38 3.47
CA GLN A 454 -2.92 18.80 3.20
C GLN A 454 -3.76 19.51 4.28
N TYR A 455 -4.53 18.73 5.05
CA TYR A 455 -5.41 19.26 6.08
C TYR A 455 -4.75 19.28 7.47
N ASN A 456 -3.56 18.69 7.63
CA ASN A 456 -2.79 18.83 8.86
C ASN A 456 -2.07 20.17 8.83
N ARG A 457 -2.78 21.23 9.20
CA ARG A 457 -2.30 22.62 9.23
C ARG A 457 -2.85 23.31 10.47
N GLU A 458 -2.33 24.48 10.83
CA GLU A 458 -2.98 25.32 11.83
C GLU A 458 -4.29 25.90 11.26
N GLY A 459 -5.38 25.88 12.04
CA GLY A 459 -6.66 26.49 11.64
C GLY A 459 -7.91 25.68 12.02
N PRO A 460 -9.11 26.21 11.75
CA PRO A 460 -10.37 25.57 12.13
C PRO A 460 -10.67 24.28 11.34
N ASP A 461 -10.15 24.17 10.10
CA ASP A 461 -10.33 22.98 9.26
C ASP A 461 -9.19 21.96 9.42
N ALA A 462 -8.36 22.13 10.45
CA ALA A 462 -7.24 21.25 10.73
C ALA A 462 -7.73 19.84 11.08
N ARG A 463 -7.26 18.83 10.35
CA ARG A 463 -7.43 17.42 10.74
C ARG A 463 -6.14 16.66 10.59
N ASP A 464 -5.89 15.77 11.55
CA ASP A 464 -4.73 14.90 11.54
C ASP A 464 -5.08 13.59 10.80
N PRO A 465 -4.31 13.18 9.78
CA PRO A 465 -4.50 11.91 9.05
C PRO A 465 -4.49 10.67 9.95
N TRP A 466 -3.89 10.74 11.14
CA TRP A 466 -3.94 9.65 12.13
C TRP A 466 -5.26 9.55 12.89
N LYS A 467 -6.12 10.57 12.78
CA LYS A 467 -7.42 10.62 13.47
C LYS A 467 -8.59 10.41 12.53
N THR A 468 -8.53 11.01 11.33
CA THR A 468 -9.62 10.92 10.35
C THR A 468 -9.06 10.93 8.94
N LEU A 469 -9.53 9.98 8.14
CA LEU A 469 -9.26 9.87 6.72
C LEU A 469 -10.61 9.79 6.03
N TRP A 470 -11.27 10.92 5.83
CA TRP A 470 -12.56 10.99 5.15
C TRP A 470 -12.53 12.07 4.07
N ASP A 471 -12.51 11.64 2.82
CA ASP A 471 -12.45 12.51 1.64
C ASP A 471 -13.30 11.87 0.55
N PHE A 472 -14.00 12.68 -0.25
CA PHE A 472 -14.84 12.21 -1.37
C PHE A 472 -15.76 11.04 -1.00
N THR A 473 -16.37 11.12 0.18
CA THR A 473 -17.22 10.07 0.75
C THR A 473 -16.55 8.70 0.97
N GLY A 474 -15.22 8.64 0.95
CA GLY A 474 -14.43 7.43 1.14
C GLY A 474 -13.45 7.50 2.32
N HIS A 475 -13.37 6.42 3.09
CA HIS A 475 -12.35 6.28 4.12
C HIS A 475 -10.96 6.03 3.51
N GLY A 476 -10.03 6.97 3.67
CA GLY A 476 -8.68 6.86 3.10
C GLY A 476 -8.59 7.05 1.59
N ASP A 477 -9.63 7.62 0.96
CA ASP A 477 -9.57 8.01 -0.45
C ASP A 477 -8.43 9.03 -0.67
N GLY A 478 -7.64 8.82 -1.71
CA GLY A 478 -6.41 9.58 -2.00
C GLY A 478 -5.28 9.48 -0.98
N THR A 479 -5.38 8.60 0.02
CA THR A 479 -4.39 8.51 1.11
C THR A 479 -4.01 7.06 1.41
N LEU A 480 -2.82 6.65 1.00
CA LEU A 480 -2.26 5.31 1.21
C LEU A 480 -1.11 5.29 2.23
N TYR A 481 -0.70 6.47 2.71
CA TYR A 481 0.33 6.63 3.72
C TYR A 481 -0.21 7.34 4.96
N TYR A 482 0.49 7.18 6.06
CA TYR A 482 0.35 7.99 7.27
C TYR A 482 1.67 8.74 7.52
N PRO A 483 1.64 9.97 8.07
CA PRO A 483 2.85 10.73 8.32
C PRO A 483 3.54 10.18 9.57
N GLY A 484 4.61 9.40 9.39
CA GLY A 484 5.44 8.90 10.49
C GLY A 484 6.21 10.05 11.14
N ARG A 485 5.83 10.43 12.36
CA ARG A 485 6.42 11.56 13.09
C ARG A 485 7.23 11.04 14.29
N PRO A 486 8.39 11.62 14.62
CA PRO A 486 9.12 11.29 15.84
C PRO A 486 8.21 11.35 17.08
N GLY A 487 8.32 10.37 17.96
CA GLY A 487 7.49 10.21 19.17
C GLY A 487 6.14 9.53 18.94
N LEU A 488 5.64 9.49 17.71
CA LEU A 488 4.37 8.82 17.40
C LEU A 488 4.61 7.31 17.22
N HIS A 489 3.86 6.48 17.95
CA HIS A 489 3.94 5.01 17.88
C HIS A 489 5.37 4.42 18.03
N GLY A 490 6.26 5.12 18.77
CA GLY A 490 7.64 4.68 18.98
C GLY A 490 8.60 4.99 17.84
N LEU A 491 8.18 5.76 16.83
CA LEU A 491 9.05 6.24 15.76
C LEU A 491 10.06 7.27 16.28
N THR A 492 11.28 7.23 15.76
CA THR A 492 12.36 8.15 16.15
C THR A 492 12.69 9.20 15.10
N GLU A 493 12.22 9.02 13.87
CA GLU A 493 12.45 9.93 12.75
C GLU A 493 11.22 10.11 11.87
N HIS A 494 11.25 11.12 10.99
CA HIS A 494 10.25 11.30 9.96
C HIS A 494 10.41 10.25 8.85
N GLN A 495 9.34 9.51 8.55
CA GLN A 495 9.34 8.46 7.54
C GLN A 495 7.93 8.14 7.04
N PRO A 496 7.77 7.54 5.84
CA PRO A 496 6.49 6.99 5.42
C PRO A 496 6.04 5.85 6.35
N VAL A 497 4.79 5.92 6.81
CA VAL A 497 4.10 4.77 7.40
C VAL A 497 3.11 4.24 6.39
N GLU A 498 3.28 2.99 5.99
CA GLU A 498 2.51 2.36 4.94
C GLU A 498 1.11 1.96 5.42
N SER A 499 0.14 1.97 4.52
CA SER A 499 -1.13 1.25 4.69
C SER A 499 -1.01 -0.23 4.34
N LEU A 500 -1.92 -1.04 4.86
CA LEU A 500 -2.12 -2.43 4.44
C LEU A 500 -2.46 -2.52 2.94
N ARG A 501 -3.16 -1.51 2.43
CA ARG A 501 -3.54 -1.39 1.01
C ARG A 501 -2.33 -1.35 0.08
N LEU A 502 -1.21 -0.72 0.47
CA LEU A 502 0.04 -0.78 -0.31
C LEU A 502 0.60 -2.21 -0.41
N LYS A 503 0.40 -3.04 0.61
CA LYS A 503 0.84 -4.44 0.62
C LYS A 503 -0.02 -5.30 -0.30
N LEU A 504 -1.33 -5.05 -0.32
CA LEU A 504 -2.26 -5.67 -1.26
C LEU A 504 -1.96 -5.27 -2.71
N TRP A 505 -1.65 -3.99 -2.95
CA TRP A 505 -1.23 -3.52 -4.26
C TRP A 505 0.05 -4.21 -4.73
N ARG A 506 1.07 -4.30 -3.88
CA ARG A 506 2.32 -4.98 -4.24
C ARG A 506 2.06 -6.44 -4.63
N GLN A 507 1.14 -7.13 -3.94
CA GLN A 507 0.70 -8.47 -4.33
C GLN A 507 -0.02 -8.49 -5.68
N SER A 508 -0.94 -7.54 -5.93
CA SER A 508 -1.60 -7.37 -7.24
C SER A 508 -0.58 -7.17 -8.37
N SER A 509 0.44 -6.34 -8.13
CA SER A 509 1.52 -6.09 -9.09
C SER A 509 2.34 -7.35 -9.37
N TYR A 510 2.61 -8.18 -8.35
CA TYR A 510 3.25 -9.48 -8.58
C TYR A 510 2.34 -10.46 -9.33
N ASP A 511 1.04 -10.51 -9.02
CA ASP A 511 0.07 -11.33 -9.76
C ASP A 511 0.09 -11.00 -11.27
N ALA A 512 0.24 -9.72 -11.63
CA ALA A 512 0.36 -9.28 -13.01
C ALA A 512 1.55 -9.89 -13.75
N GLU A 513 2.66 -10.17 -13.06
CA GLU A 513 3.82 -10.83 -13.67
C GLU A 513 3.52 -12.30 -14.00
N TYR A 514 2.83 -13.01 -13.10
CA TYR A 514 2.38 -14.38 -13.37
C TYR A 514 1.40 -14.43 -14.55
N ILE A 515 0.44 -13.50 -14.59
CA ILE A 515 -0.49 -13.37 -15.71
C ILE A 515 0.27 -13.09 -17.02
N GLN A 516 1.26 -12.20 -16.98
CA GLN A 516 2.09 -11.87 -18.14
C GLN A 516 2.87 -13.09 -18.65
N TRP A 517 3.53 -13.85 -17.76
CA TRP A 517 4.24 -15.07 -18.14
C TRP A 517 3.30 -16.11 -18.74
N MET A 518 2.12 -16.32 -18.14
CA MET A 518 1.11 -17.23 -18.69
C MET A 518 0.63 -16.81 -20.09
N ASN A 519 0.47 -15.50 -20.32
CA ASN A 519 0.05 -14.95 -21.61
C ASN A 519 1.16 -15.02 -22.69
N GLN A 520 2.42 -15.14 -22.30
CA GLN A 520 3.56 -15.27 -23.21
C GLN A 520 3.87 -16.71 -23.61
N LEU A 521 3.23 -17.70 -22.98
CA LEU A 521 3.38 -19.09 -23.36
C LEU A 521 2.86 -19.31 -24.79
N GLN A 522 3.64 -20.02 -25.60
CA GLN A 522 3.20 -20.43 -26.95
C GLN A 522 2.01 -21.40 -26.90
N SER A 523 1.91 -22.19 -25.83
CA SER A 523 0.83 -23.16 -25.60
C SER A 523 0.42 -23.17 -24.13
N PRO A 524 -0.37 -22.17 -23.68
CA PRO A 524 -0.84 -22.14 -22.31
C PRO A 524 -1.76 -23.34 -22.03
N PRO A 525 -1.84 -23.81 -20.77
CA PRO A 525 -2.67 -24.96 -20.45
C PRO A 525 -4.15 -24.63 -20.63
N ALA A 526 -4.95 -25.62 -21.03
CA ALA A 526 -6.37 -25.42 -21.38
C ALA A 526 -7.22 -24.80 -20.25
N TRP A 527 -6.78 -24.93 -18.99
CA TRP A 527 -7.47 -24.32 -17.85
C TRP A 527 -7.19 -22.82 -17.68
N TRP A 528 -6.13 -22.26 -18.28
CA TRP A 528 -5.66 -20.90 -18.00
C TRP A 528 -6.73 -19.85 -18.27
N LYS A 529 -7.14 -19.73 -19.54
CA LYS A 529 -8.09 -18.70 -19.97
C LYS A 529 -9.45 -18.83 -19.26
N PRO A 530 -10.07 -20.03 -19.15
CA PRO A 530 -11.32 -20.17 -18.40
C PRO A 530 -11.23 -19.80 -16.92
N ASP A 531 -10.10 -20.06 -16.25
CA ASP A 531 -9.95 -19.69 -14.84
C ASP A 531 -9.64 -18.20 -14.67
N PHE A 532 -8.85 -17.60 -15.56
CA PHE A 532 -8.65 -16.14 -15.61
C PHE A 532 -9.97 -15.40 -15.83
N ASP A 533 -10.80 -15.86 -16.78
CA ASP A 533 -12.11 -15.26 -17.08
C ASP A 533 -13.14 -15.46 -15.95
N LYS A 534 -12.92 -16.38 -15.02
CA LYS A 534 -13.73 -16.46 -13.78
C LYS A 534 -13.29 -15.43 -12.74
N MET A 535 -12.00 -15.08 -12.73
CA MET A 535 -11.45 -14.09 -11.80
C MET A 535 -11.88 -12.69 -12.18
N VAL A 536 -11.85 -12.35 -13.46
CA VAL A 536 -12.09 -10.99 -13.96
C VAL A 536 -12.75 -11.05 -15.34
N LYS A 537 -13.95 -10.46 -15.46
CA LYS A 537 -14.72 -10.41 -16.71
C LYS A 537 -14.90 -8.99 -17.23
N SER A 538 -14.98 -8.03 -16.31
CA SER A 538 -15.16 -6.62 -16.60
C SER A 538 -14.60 -5.77 -15.47
N THR A 539 -14.65 -4.43 -15.58
CA THR A 539 -14.30 -3.54 -14.48
C THR A 539 -15.29 -3.67 -13.31
N HIS A 540 -16.49 -4.21 -13.54
CA HIS A 540 -17.55 -4.33 -12.53
C HIS A 540 -17.78 -5.78 -12.06
N GLU A 541 -17.35 -6.80 -12.83
CA GLU A 541 -17.55 -8.22 -12.53
C GLU A 541 -16.21 -8.94 -12.38
N TRP A 542 -15.83 -9.20 -11.13
CA TRP A 542 -14.58 -9.83 -10.74
C TRP A 542 -14.71 -10.48 -9.35
N SER A 543 -13.81 -11.41 -9.00
CA SER A 543 -13.90 -12.18 -7.74
C SER A 543 -13.66 -11.31 -6.51
N LYS A 544 -14.61 -11.30 -5.57
CA LYS A 544 -14.51 -10.61 -4.27
C LYS A 544 -13.87 -11.50 -3.18
N SER A 545 -13.14 -12.55 -3.57
CA SER A 545 -12.57 -13.56 -2.67
C SER A 545 -11.04 -13.61 -2.79
N ASP A 546 -10.33 -13.25 -1.71
CA ASP A 546 -8.86 -13.36 -1.67
C ASP A 546 -8.37 -14.80 -1.89
N ARG A 547 -9.17 -15.78 -1.45
CA ARG A 547 -8.89 -17.21 -1.64
C ARG A 547 -8.82 -17.59 -3.12
N ASP A 548 -9.67 -16.98 -3.94
CA ASP A 548 -9.71 -17.28 -5.37
C ASP A 548 -8.42 -16.79 -6.04
N TYR A 549 -7.98 -15.56 -5.71
CA TYR A 549 -6.73 -15.01 -6.19
C TYR A 549 -5.51 -15.82 -5.73
N GLN A 550 -5.48 -16.23 -4.45
CA GLN A 550 -4.39 -17.07 -3.96
C GLN A 550 -4.33 -18.42 -4.68
N LYS A 551 -5.49 -19.07 -4.86
CA LYS A 551 -5.60 -20.36 -5.54
C LYS A 551 -5.12 -20.29 -6.99
N ILE A 552 -5.56 -19.29 -7.76
CA ILE A 552 -5.13 -19.16 -9.15
C ILE A 552 -3.65 -18.77 -9.24
N ARG A 553 -3.15 -17.92 -8.32
CA ARG A 553 -1.72 -17.55 -8.25
C ARG A 553 -0.85 -18.77 -8.01
N GLU A 554 -1.18 -19.61 -7.04
CA GLU A 554 -0.45 -20.86 -6.79
C GLU A 554 -0.49 -21.79 -7.99
N LYS A 555 -1.66 -21.94 -8.63
CA LYS A 555 -1.82 -22.74 -9.84
C LYS A 555 -0.95 -22.23 -10.99
N MET A 556 -0.88 -20.91 -11.20
CA MET A 556 0.01 -20.28 -12.20
C MET A 556 1.47 -20.53 -11.87
N GLY A 557 1.91 -20.24 -10.64
CA GLY A 557 3.31 -20.39 -10.22
C GLY A 557 3.80 -21.84 -10.34
N ASP A 558 2.98 -22.81 -9.92
CA ASP A 558 3.29 -24.23 -10.03
C ASP A 558 3.39 -24.69 -11.48
N TYR A 559 2.44 -24.27 -12.32
CA TYR A 559 2.47 -24.58 -13.74
C TYR A 559 3.71 -23.98 -14.42
N LEU A 560 3.96 -22.68 -14.25
CA LEU A 560 5.13 -21.99 -14.84
C LEU A 560 6.45 -22.63 -14.39
N SER A 561 6.54 -23.02 -13.11
CA SER A 561 7.69 -23.75 -12.58
C SER A 561 7.90 -25.09 -13.28
N SER A 562 6.84 -25.87 -13.50
CA SER A 562 6.91 -27.17 -14.19
C SER A 562 7.13 -27.05 -15.71
N ALA A 563 6.70 -25.93 -16.30
CA ALA A 563 6.90 -25.60 -17.71
C ALA A 563 8.32 -25.06 -18.00
N GLY A 564 9.17 -24.90 -16.98
CA GLY A 564 10.56 -24.47 -17.14
C GLY A 564 10.73 -22.98 -17.43
N VAL A 565 9.75 -22.14 -17.06
CA VAL A 565 9.88 -20.68 -17.14
C VAL A 565 10.81 -20.19 -16.01
N ASN A 566 11.79 -19.34 -16.32
CA ASN A 566 12.85 -18.91 -15.41
C ASN A 566 12.98 -17.39 -15.28
#